data_AF-A0A1V5XX68-F1
#
_entry.id   AF-A0A1V5XX68-F1
#
_cell.length_a   1.000
_cell.length_b   1.000
_cell.length_c   1.000
_cell.angle_alpha   90.00
_cell.angle_beta   90.00
_cell.angle_gamma   90.00
#
_symmetry.space_group_name_H-M   'P 1'
#
loop_
_entity.id
_entity.type
_entity.pdbx_description
1 polymer ?
#
loop_
_entity_poly.entity_id
_entity_poly.type
_entity_poly.pdbx_seq_one_letter_code
_entity_poly.pdbx_strand_id
1 'polypeptide(L)' 'MFKSTKELTEAYERLYLDEVLPAVEKGLSASVYTQVSDMEDEVNGVFTFDRAKMKLEPETVRNLNDLLKSAGNAKCGSD' A
#
# COMPACT_ATOMS: atom_id res chain seq x y z
N MET A 1 -6.47 -7.63 -14.22
CA MET A 1 -6.24 -6.19 -14.45
C MET A 1 -7.36 -5.44 -13.78
N PHE A 2 -7.05 -4.55 -12.84
CA PHE A 2 -8.07 -3.81 -12.08
C PHE A 2 -8.78 -2.82 -12.99
N LYS A 3 -10.11 -2.80 -12.94
CA LYS A 3 -10.96 -2.02 -13.85
C LYS A 3 -11.41 -0.69 -13.26
N SER A 4 -11.14 -0.46 -11.98
CA SER A 4 -11.54 0.76 -11.27
C SER A 4 -10.59 1.11 -10.14
N THR A 5 -10.61 2.37 -9.72
CA THR A 5 -9.95 2.88 -8.51
C THR A 5 -10.27 2.01 -7.29
N LYS A 6 -11.55 1.64 -7.14
CA LYS A 6 -12.02 0.82 -6.02
C LYS A 6 -11.37 -0.56 -6.02
N GLU A 7 -11.40 -1.27 -7.16
CA GLU A 7 -10.84 -2.63 -7.27
C GLU A 7 -9.32 -2.64 -7.02
N LEU A 8 -8.60 -1.65 -7.54
CA LEU A 8 -7.16 -1.50 -7.27
C LEU A 8 -6.89 -1.18 -5.79
N THR A 9 -7.71 -0.32 -5.19
CA THR A 9 -7.60 0.04 -3.77
C THR A 9 -7.88 -1.16 -2.87
N GLU A 10 -8.91 -1.97 -3.16
CA GLU A 10 -9.23 -3.20 -2.40
C GLU A 10 -8.11 -4.24 -2.52
N ALA A 11 -7.47 -4.35 -3.68
CA ALA A 11 -6.32 -5.24 -3.86
C ALA A 11 -5.08 -4.73 -3.09
N TYR A 12 -4.83 -3.43 -3.11
CA TYR A 12 -3.78 -2.79 -2.32
C TYR A 12 -3.99 -2.98 -0.82
N GLU A 13 -5.22 -2.76 -0.35
CA GLU A 13 -5.60 -2.97 1.05
C GLU A 13 -5.40 -4.42 1.48
N ARG A 14 -5.86 -5.37 0.66
CA ARG A 14 -5.69 -6.80 0.92
C ARG A 14 -4.21 -7.20 1.06
N LEU A 15 -3.34 -6.72 0.16
CA LEU A 15 -1.89 -6.93 0.26
C LEU A 15 -1.36 -6.45 1.63
N TYR A 16 -1.76 -5.25 2.07
CA TYR A 16 -1.27 -4.71 3.33
C TYR A 16 -1.82 -5.45 4.56
N LEU A 17 -3.10 -5.81 4.56
CA LEU A 17 -3.72 -6.49 5.70
C LEU A 17 -3.30 -7.96 5.80
N ASP A 18 -3.19 -8.66 4.68
CA ASP A 18 -2.96 -10.10 4.67
C ASP A 18 -1.47 -10.46 4.69
N GLU A 19 -0.60 -9.60 4.15
CA GLU A 19 0.83 -9.92 3.99
C GLU A 19 1.76 -8.93 4.71
N VAL A 20 1.63 -7.62 4.45
CA VAL A 20 2.59 -6.61 4.95
C VAL A 20 2.48 -6.43 6.46
N LEU A 21 1.28 -6.23 6.99
CA LEU A 21 1.06 -5.98 8.40
C LEU A 21 1.44 -7.18 9.29
N PRO A 22 1.09 -8.44 8.95
CA PRO A 22 1.55 -9.60 9.71
C PRO A 22 3.07 -9.81 9.65
N ALA A 23 3.76 -9.30 8.63
CA ALA A 23 5.21 -9.38 8.55
C ALA A 23 5.94 -8.49 9.57
N VAL A 24 5.27 -7.49 10.16
CA VAL A 24 5.82 -6.69 11.28
C VAL A 24 6.17 -7.59 12.46
N GLU A 25 5.34 -8.57 12.78
CA GLU A 25 5.61 -9.57 13.84
C GLU A 25 6.87 -10.41 13.57
N LYS A 26 7.31 -10.46 12.31
CA LYS A 26 8.49 -11.21 11.84
C LYS A 26 9.71 -10.32 11.64
N GLY A 27 9.65 -9.05 12.04
CA GLY A 27 10.77 -8.11 11.95
C GLY A 27 10.78 -7.20 10.72
N LEU A 28 9.64 -7.04 10.02
CA LEU A 28 9.53 -6.02 8.97
C LEU A 28 9.74 -4.62 9.57
N SER A 29 10.75 -3.90 9.07
CA SER A 29 11.13 -2.57 9.57
C SER A 29 10.68 -1.41 8.68
N ALA A 30 10.38 -1.67 7.41
CA ALA A 30 9.93 -0.66 6.45
C ALA A 30 9.13 -1.29 5.31
N SER A 31 8.26 -0.50 4.67
CA SER A 31 7.54 -0.84 3.44
C SER A 31 7.68 0.29 2.43
N VAL A 32 7.95 -0.04 1.16
CA VAL A 32 8.08 0.92 0.05
C VAL A 32 7.29 0.39 -1.14
N TYR A 33 6.26 1.15 -1.56
CA TYR A 33 5.54 0.88 -2.80
C TYR A 33 6.26 1.55 -3.97
N THR A 34 6.84 0.77 -4.87
CA THR A 34 7.79 1.28 -5.87
C THR A 34 7.14 1.87 -7.12
N GLN A 35 5.88 1.52 -7.40
CA GLN A 35 5.25 1.85 -8.67
C GLN A 35 4.41 3.13 -8.59
N VAL A 36 5.05 4.26 -8.86
CA VAL A 36 4.40 5.59 -8.81
C VAL A 36 3.35 5.74 -9.91
N SER A 37 3.63 5.31 -11.14
CA SER A 37 2.70 5.41 -12.27
C SER A 37 2.62 4.11 -13.05
N ASP A 38 1.58 3.96 -13.86
CA ASP A 38 1.50 2.86 -14.83
C ASP A 38 2.69 2.92 -15.81
N MET A 39 3.11 1.76 -16.32
CA MET A 39 4.19 1.61 -17.30
C MET A 39 3.79 0.51 -18.29
N GLU A 40 3.64 0.86 -19.57
CA GLU A 40 3.23 -0.09 -20.62
C GLU A 40 2.04 -0.98 -20.18
N ASP A 41 2.27 -2.28 -19.98
CA ASP A 41 1.27 -3.26 -19.55
C ASP A 41 1.15 -3.39 -18.00
N GLU A 42 2.02 -2.75 -17.24
CA GLU A 42 2.01 -2.70 -15.78
C GLU A 42 1.11 -1.58 -15.27
N VAL A 43 -0.13 -1.94 -14.91
CA VAL A 43 -1.18 -0.97 -14.55
C VAL A 43 -1.52 -0.91 -13.06
N ASN A 44 -0.54 -1.17 -12.20
CA ASN A 44 -0.62 -1.07 -10.75
C ASN A 44 0.08 0.21 -10.24
N GLY A 45 0.19 1.25 -11.05
CA GLY A 45 0.67 2.55 -10.59
C GLY A 45 -0.28 3.24 -9.62
N VAL A 46 0.27 4.02 -8.68
CA VAL A 46 -0.51 4.98 -7.87
C VAL A 46 -1.19 6.03 -8.75
N PHE A 47 -0.57 6.38 -9.87
CA PHE A 47 -1.11 7.28 -10.88
C PHE A 47 -1.24 6.59 -12.26
N THR A 48 -2.05 7.18 -13.14
CA THR A 48 -2.07 6.84 -14.57
C THR A 48 -0.70 7.03 -15.22
N PHE A 49 -0.50 6.45 -16.40
CA PHE A 49 0.75 6.52 -17.16
C PHE A 49 1.28 7.97 -17.33
N ASP A 50 0.39 8.92 -17.63
CA ASP A 50 0.67 10.35 -17.78
C ASP A 50 0.75 11.13 -16.45
N ARG A 51 0.58 10.44 -15.31
CA ARG A 51 0.51 10.97 -13.95
C ARG A 51 -0.61 11.97 -13.69
N ALA A 52 -1.59 12.08 -14.60
CA ALA A 52 -2.66 13.06 -14.50
C ALA A 52 -3.73 12.69 -13.45
N LYS A 53 -3.92 11.39 -13.16
CA LYS A 53 -4.96 10.90 -12.26
C LYS A 53 -4.40 9.92 -11.26
N MET A 54 -4.76 10.09 -9.98
CA MET A 54 -4.49 9.11 -8.94
C MET A 54 -5.49 7.94 -9.04
N LYS A 55 -4.98 6.71 -8.93
CA LYS A 55 -5.72 5.46 -9.12
C LYS A 55 -6.03 4.73 -7.81
N LEU A 56 -5.44 5.16 -6.69
CA LEU A 56 -5.75 4.67 -5.35
C LEU A 56 -6.59 5.69 -4.58
N GLU A 57 -7.44 5.21 -3.68
CA GLU A 57 -8.13 6.08 -2.73
C GLU A 57 -7.13 6.59 -1.67
N PRO A 58 -6.86 7.90 -1.59
CA PRO A 58 -5.79 8.41 -0.74
C PRO A 58 -5.99 8.15 0.75
N GLU A 59 -7.26 8.10 1.19
CA GLU A 59 -7.61 7.89 2.59
C GLU A 59 -7.32 6.46 3.04
N THR A 60 -7.67 5.46 2.23
CA THR A 60 -7.35 4.05 2.47
C THR A 60 -5.84 3.85 2.60
N VAL A 61 -5.04 4.44 1.70
CA VAL A 61 -3.57 4.36 1.77
C VAL A 61 -3.02 5.03 3.03
N ARG A 62 -3.57 6.19 3.44
CA ARG A 62 -3.17 6.86 4.69
C ARG A 62 -3.47 5.99 5.91
N ASN A 63 -4.69 5.45 5.99
CA ASN A 63 -5.11 4.61 7.12
C ASN A 63 -4.23 3.37 7.26
N LEU A 64 -3.89 2.72 6.14
CA LEU A 64 -2.98 1.56 6.14
C LEU A 64 -1.56 1.92 6.58
N ASN A 65 -1.04 3.07 6.12
CA ASN A 65 0.28 3.54 6.55
C ASN A 65 0.31 3.87 8.04
N ASP A 66 -0.75 4.44 8.59
CA ASP A 66 -0.84 4.78 10.01
C ASP A 66 -1.02 3.51 10.87
N LEU A 67 -1.75 2.51 10.38
CA LEU A 67 -1.82 1.19 10.99
C LEU A 67 -0.43 0.52 11.02
N LEU A 68 0.30 0.54 9.90
CA LEU A 68 1.63 -0.05 9.80
C LEU A 68 2.65 0.62 10.73
N LYS A 69 2.67 1.96 10.79
CA LYS A 69 3.51 2.71 11.72
C LYS A 69 3.16 2.38 13.17
N SER A 70 1.87 2.30 13.50
CA SER A 70 1.43 1.98 14.86
C SER A 70 1.88 0.58 15.28
N ALA A 71 1.78 -0.41 14.38
CA ALA A 71 2.27 -1.75 14.62
C ALA A 71 3.79 -1.79 14.84
N GLY A 72 4.56 -1.09 13.99
CA GLY A 72 6.02 -0.99 14.14
C GLY A 72 6.45 -0.30 15.45
N ASN A 73 5.78 0.79 15.83
CA ASN A 73 6.06 1.51 17.07
C ASN A 73 5.74 0.67 18.31
N ALA A 74 4.64 -0.08 18.30
CA ALA A 74 4.27 -0.97 19.40
C ALA A 74 5.33 -2.06 19.63
N LYS A 75 5.99 -2.54 18.57
CA LYS A 75 7.11 -3.49 18.66
C LYS A 75 8.40 -2.87 19.15
N CYS A 76 8.76 -1.69 18.66
CA CYS A 76 9.99 -1.01 19.08
C CYS A 76 9.97 -0.60 20.56
N GLY A 77 8.79 -0.47 21.18
CA GLY A 77 8.62 -0.12 22.59
C GLY A 77 8.45 -1.31 23.54
N SER A 78 8.49 -2.55 23.06
CA SER A 78 8.33 -3.77 23.86
C SER A 78 9.65 -4.47 24.23
N ASP A 79 10.79 -3.85 23.89
CA ASP A 79 12.15 -4.32 24.22
C ASP A 79 12.66 -3.72 25.55
#